data_AF-A0A3M0XNW2-F1
#
_entry.id   AF-A0A3M0XNW2-F1
#
_cell.length_a   1.000
_cell.length_b   1.000
_cell.length_c   1.000
_cell.angle_alpha   90.00
_cell.angle_beta   90.00
_cell.angle_gamma   90.00
#
_symmetry.space_group_name_H-M   'P 1'
#
loop_
_entity.id
_entity.type
_entity.pdbx_description
1 polymer ?
#
loop_
_entity_poly.entity_id
_entity_poly.type
_entity_poly.pdbx_seq_one_letter_code
_entity_poly.pdbx_strand_id
1 'polypeptide(L)'
;AWVEPIIEGDRYRFEVRVGKPPAEAKNGTAAGKRGGFKCLLSGSPIDYKYIRKEGSEGRMGTRLMAIVAEGNRGRVYLPPLPEHEDIARQANPEWKPETPLHGKCRVNVSNYGMDVYGDLFTPRQLVALTTFSDLVQEARTKVIEDARRSGWDDDGRGFDAGGTGATAYGDAVAVYLAFALDRSADAWSSIASWTPQRDTLRNTFARQAIPMVWDFAEVNPFSESTGHFIGGLEWVKKVVESLPATAGGEAHQADASTQTISRSKVVSTDPPYYDNIGYADLSDFFYVWLRRSLKPIYPGLFATLAVPKAEELVATPYRHGSKEKAEQFFLEGMKKALHNLAEQAHPAFPVTIYYAFKQSETKEGGTTSTG
;
A
#
# COMPACT_ATOMS: atom_id res chain seq x y z
N ALA A 1 -27.53 -0.03 -7.54
CA ALA A 1 -27.70 -1.23 -8.39
C ALA A 1 -27.09 -2.44 -7.68
N TRP A 2 -27.33 -3.66 -8.15
CA TRP A 2 -26.70 -4.88 -7.66
C TRP A 2 -26.38 -5.83 -8.81
N VAL A 3 -25.41 -6.73 -8.61
CA VAL A 3 -24.96 -7.69 -9.62
C VAL A 3 -25.71 -9.01 -9.41
N GLU A 4 -26.36 -9.49 -10.46
CA GLU A 4 -27.06 -10.76 -10.51
C GLU A 4 -26.30 -11.74 -11.41
N PRO A 5 -25.88 -12.92 -10.90
CA PRO A 5 -25.39 -13.98 -11.76
C PRO A 5 -26.56 -14.66 -12.49
N ILE A 6 -26.48 -14.73 -13.82
CA ILE A 6 -27.42 -15.49 -14.66
C ILE A 6 -26.74 -16.77 -15.12
N ILE A 7 -27.33 -17.92 -14.79
CA ILE A 7 -26.81 -19.25 -15.11
C ILE A 7 -27.52 -19.76 -16.37
N GLU A 8 -26.74 -20.21 -17.35
CA GLU A 8 -27.22 -20.80 -18.60
C GLU A 8 -26.47 -22.10 -18.86
N GLY A 9 -27.06 -23.22 -18.42
CA GLY A 9 -26.44 -24.54 -18.51
C GLY A 9 -25.15 -24.60 -17.69
N ASP A 10 -24.01 -24.79 -18.37
CA ASP A 10 -22.67 -24.85 -17.80
C ASP A 10 -21.93 -23.50 -17.81
N ARG A 11 -22.61 -22.42 -18.20
CA ARG A 11 -22.06 -21.07 -18.28
C ARG A 11 -22.79 -20.11 -17.36
N TYR A 12 -22.14 -18.98 -17.07
CA TYR A 12 -22.76 -17.86 -16.39
C TYR A 12 -22.27 -16.52 -16.92
N ARG A 13 -23.13 -15.51 -16.78
CA ARG A 13 -22.79 -14.10 -16.97
C ARG A 13 -23.30 -13.29 -15.78
N PHE A 14 -22.85 -12.06 -15.68
CA PHE A 14 -23.39 -11.11 -14.72
C PHE A 14 -24.30 -10.11 -15.41
N GLU A 15 -25.46 -9.85 -14.82
CA GLU A 15 -26.33 -8.74 -15.18
C GLU A 15 -26.37 -7.73 -14.04
N VAL A 16 -26.69 -6.48 -14.37
CA VAL A 16 -26.86 -5.43 -13.38
C VAL A 16 -28.35 -5.12 -13.22
N ARG A 17 -28.83 -5.18 -11.99
CA ARG A 17 -30.22 -4.90 -11.63
C ARG A 17 -30.33 -3.59 -10.83
N VAL A 18 -31.40 -2.85 -11.08
CA VAL A 18 -31.71 -1.61 -10.35
C VAL A 18 -32.80 -1.90 -9.32
N GLY A 19 -32.66 -1.35 -8.12
CA GLY A 19 -33.61 -1.54 -7.02
C GLY A 19 -33.03 -2.33 -5.85
N LYS A 20 -33.93 -2.79 -4.97
CA LYS A 20 -33.57 -3.53 -3.76
C LYS A 20 -33.13 -4.95 -4.12
N PRO A 21 -31.93 -5.40 -3.73
CA PRO A 21 -31.51 -6.77 -3.96
C PRO A 21 -32.37 -7.74 -3.11
N PRO A 22 -32.60 -8.97 -3.60
CA PRO A 22 -33.27 -9.99 -2.81
C PRO A 22 -32.39 -10.41 -1.62
N ALA A 23 -33.00 -11.03 -0.60
CA ALA A 23 -32.32 -11.29 0.68
C ALA A 23 -31.11 -12.22 0.51
N GLU A 24 -31.17 -13.16 -0.43
CA GLU A 24 -30.12 -14.14 -0.69
C GLU A 24 -28.87 -13.49 -1.28
N ALA A 25 -29.02 -12.39 -2.04
CA ALA A 25 -27.92 -11.68 -2.67
C ALA A 25 -26.95 -11.03 -1.66
N LYS A 26 -27.38 -10.83 -0.41
CA LYS A 26 -26.57 -10.18 0.63
C LYS A 26 -25.27 -10.93 0.95
N ASN A 27 -25.28 -12.25 0.84
CA ASN A 27 -24.12 -13.09 1.15
C ASN A 27 -23.28 -13.43 -0.09
N GLY A 28 -23.79 -13.13 -1.29
CA GLY A 28 -23.20 -13.62 -2.54
C GLY A 28 -23.00 -15.13 -2.51
N THR A 29 -21.81 -15.59 -2.90
CA THR A 29 -21.43 -17.00 -2.89
C THR A 29 -20.80 -17.45 -1.57
N ALA A 30 -20.65 -16.57 -0.57
CA ALA A 30 -19.97 -16.92 0.68
C ALA A 30 -20.78 -17.96 1.48
N ALA A 31 -20.12 -19.04 1.88
CA ALA A 31 -20.72 -20.11 2.69
C ALA A 31 -20.70 -19.83 4.20
N GLY A 32 -20.66 -18.56 4.60
CA GLY A 32 -20.55 -18.11 5.99
C GLY A 32 -19.12 -17.99 6.52
N LYS A 33 -18.97 -17.69 7.81
CA LYS A 33 -17.64 -17.49 8.43
C LYS A 33 -16.81 -18.77 8.36
N ARG A 34 -15.66 -18.69 7.67
CA ARG A 34 -14.70 -19.79 7.49
C ARG A 34 -15.22 -20.99 6.67
N GLY A 35 -16.38 -20.89 6.04
CA GLY A 35 -16.97 -21.97 5.23
C GLY A 35 -16.49 -22.05 3.78
N GLY A 36 -15.72 -21.07 3.31
CA GLY A 36 -15.36 -20.93 1.90
C GLY A 36 -16.49 -20.32 1.08
N PHE A 37 -16.75 -20.87 -0.10
CA PHE A 37 -17.77 -20.39 -1.04
C PHE A 37 -18.63 -21.52 -1.56
N LYS A 38 -19.71 -21.18 -2.27
CA LYS A 38 -20.48 -22.13 -3.09
C LYS A 38 -20.18 -21.89 -4.55
N CYS A 39 -19.98 -22.95 -5.31
CA CYS A 39 -19.88 -22.90 -6.76
C CYS A 39 -21.14 -22.25 -7.32
N LEU A 40 -20.96 -21.25 -8.18
CA LEU A 40 -22.08 -20.51 -8.76
C LEU A 40 -22.96 -21.40 -9.65
N LEU A 41 -22.37 -22.39 -10.35
CA LEU A 41 -23.08 -23.26 -11.27
C LEU A 41 -23.74 -24.46 -10.58
N SER A 42 -22.99 -25.18 -9.73
CA SER A 42 -23.46 -26.44 -9.14
C SER A 42 -23.99 -26.30 -7.71
N GLY A 43 -23.76 -25.16 -7.05
CA GLY A 43 -24.02 -24.99 -5.63
C GLY A 43 -23.10 -25.79 -4.70
N SER A 44 -22.16 -26.57 -5.25
CA SER A 44 -21.23 -27.40 -4.48
C SER A 44 -20.36 -26.52 -3.56
N PRO A 45 -20.10 -26.95 -2.32
CA PRO A 45 -19.21 -26.23 -1.43
C PRO A 45 -17.77 -26.26 -1.96
N ILE A 46 -17.12 -25.09 -1.92
CA ILE A 46 -15.72 -24.87 -2.27
C ILE A 46 -15.01 -24.39 -1.01
N ASP A 47 -14.29 -25.28 -0.34
CA ASP A 47 -13.60 -24.97 0.91
C ASP A 47 -12.29 -24.20 0.68
N TYR A 48 -11.74 -23.62 1.76
CA TYR A 48 -10.47 -22.88 1.68
C TYR A 48 -9.27 -23.76 1.34
N LYS A 49 -9.31 -25.08 1.61
CA LYS A 49 -8.20 -25.98 1.27
C LYS A 49 -8.11 -26.12 -0.26
N TYR A 50 -9.24 -26.33 -0.91
CA TYR A 50 -9.33 -26.35 -2.36
C TYR A 50 -8.91 -25.00 -2.95
N ILE A 51 -9.48 -23.88 -2.47
CA ILE A 51 -9.17 -22.54 -3.03
C ILE A 51 -7.67 -22.20 -2.92
N ARG A 52 -7.06 -22.48 -1.78
CA ARG A 52 -5.62 -22.25 -1.57
C ARG A 52 -4.78 -23.14 -2.49
N LYS A 53 -5.19 -24.40 -2.70
CA LYS A 53 -4.53 -25.30 -3.64
C LYS A 53 -4.61 -24.76 -5.07
N GLU A 54 -5.82 -24.41 -5.55
CA GLU A 54 -6.00 -23.85 -6.89
C GLU A 54 -5.21 -22.55 -7.08
N GLY A 55 -5.19 -21.67 -6.07
CA GLY A 55 -4.40 -20.45 -6.07
C GLY A 55 -2.90 -20.72 -6.15
N SER A 56 -2.37 -21.58 -5.27
CA SER A 56 -0.94 -21.97 -5.29
C SER A 56 -0.51 -22.67 -6.58
N GLU A 57 -1.45 -23.28 -7.30
CA GLU A 57 -1.22 -23.92 -8.60
C GLU A 57 -1.51 -22.98 -9.78
N GLY A 58 -1.75 -21.69 -9.52
CA GLY A 58 -1.89 -20.65 -10.55
C GLY A 58 -3.20 -20.69 -11.33
N ARG A 59 -4.24 -21.37 -10.83
CA ARG A 59 -5.53 -21.56 -11.55
C ARG A 59 -6.63 -20.57 -11.19
N MET A 60 -6.34 -19.63 -10.30
CA MET A 60 -7.28 -18.54 -10.01
C MET A 60 -7.26 -17.51 -11.14
N GLY A 61 -8.44 -17.03 -11.53
CA GLY A 61 -8.62 -15.99 -12.53
C GLY A 61 -9.60 -14.92 -12.07
N THR A 62 -9.80 -13.91 -12.90
CA THR A 62 -10.71 -12.79 -12.65
C THR A 62 -11.88 -12.81 -13.64
N ARG A 63 -13.03 -12.30 -13.21
CA ARG A 63 -14.25 -12.20 -14.02
C ARG A 63 -14.84 -10.81 -13.85
N LEU A 64 -15.16 -10.12 -14.95
CA LEU A 64 -15.74 -8.78 -14.86
C LEU A 64 -17.20 -8.91 -14.43
N MET A 65 -17.57 -8.23 -13.34
CA MET A 65 -18.92 -8.32 -12.76
C MET A 65 -19.84 -7.18 -13.20
N ALA A 66 -19.29 -5.98 -13.31
CA ALA A 66 -20.02 -4.78 -13.70
C ALA A 66 -19.03 -3.70 -14.14
N ILE A 67 -19.52 -2.73 -14.90
CA ILE A 67 -18.81 -1.48 -15.21
C ILE A 67 -19.58 -0.35 -14.55
N VAL A 68 -18.86 0.51 -13.83
CA VAL A 68 -19.43 1.73 -13.27
C VAL A 68 -18.97 2.88 -14.14
N ALA A 69 -19.92 3.63 -14.71
CA ALA A 69 -19.64 4.80 -15.53
C ALA A 69 -20.33 6.04 -14.94
N GLU A 70 -19.82 7.20 -15.32
CA GLU A 70 -20.45 8.47 -15.02
C GLU A 70 -21.69 8.68 -15.90
N GLY A 71 -22.73 9.29 -15.33
CA GLY A 71 -23.93 9.68 -16.05
C GLY A 71 -24.48 11.02 -15.53
N ASN A 72 -25.37 11.64 -16.32
CA ASN A 72 -25.83 13.02 -16.11
C ASN A 72 -26.43 13.33 -14.71
N ARG A 73 -26.91 12.31 -13.98
CA ARG A 73 -27.56 12.46 -12.66
C ARG A 73 -26.97 11.54 -11.60
N GLY A 74 -25.79 10.98 -11.86
CA GLY A 74 -25.12 10.02 -10.99
C GLY A 74 -24.56 8.84 -11.76
N ARG A 75 -24.01 7.87 -11.03
CA ARG A 75 -23.36 6.70 -11.63
C ARG A 75 -24.37 5.80 -12.33
N VAL A 76 -23.97 5.29 -13.49
CA VAL A 76 -24.66 4.20 -14.18
C VAL A 76 -23.85 2.93 -14.04
N TYR A 77 -24.56 1.81 -13.92
CA TYR A 77 -23.94 0.50 -13.74
C TYR A 77 -24.36 -0.37 -14.92
N LEU A 78 -23.38 -0.88 -15.64
CA LEU A 78 -23.57 -1.59 -16.89
C LEU A 78 -23.13 -3.05 -16.73
N PRO A 79 -23.85 -4.00 -17.33
CA PRO A 79 -23.41 -5.38 -17.37
C PRO A 79 -22.12 -5.51 -18.20
N PRO A 80 -21.25 -6.48 -17.87
CA PRO A 80 -20.10 -6.82 -18.68
C PRO A 80 -20.53 -7.37 -20.05
N LEU A 81 -19.75 -7.03 -21.09
CA LEU A 81 -19.82 -7.66 -22.40
C LEU A 81 -18.51 -8.45 -22.61
N PRO A 82 -18.50 -9.52 -23.42
CA PRO A 82 -17.29 -10.28 -23.72
C PRO A 82 -16.14 -9.38 -24.20
N GLU A 83 -16.44 -8.42 -25.08
CA GLU A 83 -15.47 -7.47 -25.63
C GLU A 83 -14.73 -6.66 -24.55
N HIS A 84 -15.40 -6.33 -23.43
CA HIS A 84 -14.77 -5.61 -22.33
C HIS A 84 -13.70 -6.45 -21.62
N GLU A 85 -13.96 -7.75 -21.44
CA GLU A 85 -12.96 -8.67 -20.88
C GLU A 85 -11.84 -8.94 -21.86
N ASP A 86 -12.16 -9.10 -23.14
CA ASP A 86 -11.18 -9.39 -24.19
C ASP A 86 -10.18 -8.24 -24.33
N ILE A 87 -10.65 -6.99 -24.38
CA ILE A 87 -9.77 -5.81 -24.36
C ILE A 87 -8.94 -5.76 -23.07
N ALA A 88 -9.55 -6.08 -21.92
CA ALA A 88 -8.82 -6.06 -20.65
C ALA A 88 -7.66 -7.08 -20.61
N ARG A 89 -7.85 -8.24 -21.24
CA ARG A 89 -6.84 -9.30 -21.33
C ARG A 89 -5.73 -9.03 -22.34
N GLN A 90 -5.88 -8.05 -23.23
CA GLN A 90 -4.82 -7.67 -24.18
C GLN A 90 -3.65 -6.94 -23.52
N ALA A 91 -3.82 -6.42 -22.30
CA ALA A 91 -2.73 -5.76 -21.59
C ALA A 91 -1.62 -6.75 -21.24
N ASN A 92 -0.41 -6.44 -21.70
CA ASN A 92 0.77 -7.25 -21.51
C ASN A 92 1.87 -6.43 -20.80
N PRO A 93 2.02 -6.56 -19.47
CA PRO A 93 3.07 -5.85 -18.74
C PRO A 93 4.44 -6.41 -19.11
N GLU A 94 5.38 -5.52 -19.47
CA GLU A 94 6.77 -5.90 -19.75
C GLU A 94 7.58 -6.17 -18.48
N TRP A 95 7.11 -5.64 -17.35
CA TRP A 95 7.78 -5.76 -16.06
C TRP A 95 6.75 -5.83 -14.93
N LYS A 96 7.09 -6.58 -13.87
CA LYS A 96 6.38 -6.54 -12.59
C LYS A 96 7.37 -6.64 -11.41
N PRO A 97 7.01 -6.14 -10.23
CA PRO A 97 7.82 -6.34 -9.03
C PRO A 97 7.96 -7.83 -8.66
N GLU A 98 9.19 -8.30 -8.50
CA GLU A 98 9.52 -9.68 -8.09
C GLU A 98 9.89 -9.80 -6.61
N THR A 99 9.84 -8.70 -5.86
CA THR A 99 10.12 -8.69 -4.41
C THR A 99 9.12 -9.62 -3.70
N PRO A 100 9.59 -10.60 -2.90
CA PRO A 100 8.71 -11.55 -2.24
C PRO A 100 7.78 -10.90 -1.21
N LEU A 101 6.56 -11.41 -1.11
CA LEU A 101 5.61 -11.06 -0.06
C LEU A 101 5.96 -11.83 1.21
N HIS A 102 6.60 -11.14 2.15
CA HIS A 102 6.88 -11.67 3.49
C HIS A 102 5.74 -11.30 4.46
N GLY A 103 5.41 -12.22 5.38
CA GLY A 103 4.52 -11.91 6.52
C GLY A 103 3.21 -12.69 6.56
N LYS A 104 3.27 -13.94 7.04
CA LYS A 104 2.09 -14.83 7.22
C LYS A 104 0.95 -14.26 8.09
N CYS A 105 1.23 -13.27 8.96
CA CYS A 105 0.23 -12.74 9.90
C CYS A 105 -0.61 -11.57 9.38
N ARG A 106 -0.15 -10.81 8.38
CA ARG A 106 -0.84 -9.59 7.90
C ARG A 106 -0.92 -9.48 6.37
N VAL A 107 -0.23 -10.36 5.65
CA VAL A 107 -0.28 -10.50 4.20
C VAL A 107 -0.64 -11.97 3.93
N ASN A 108 -1.94 -12.26 3.85
CA ASN A 108 -2.44 -13.65 3.71
C ASN A 108 -2.71 -14.06 2.26
N VAL A 109 -2.48 -13.14 1.32
CA VAL A 109 -2.62 -13.32 -0.13
C VAL A 109 -1.71 -14.42 -0.69
N SER A 110 -0.55 -14.66 -0.08
CA SER A 110 0.36 -15.76 -0.45
C SER A 110 -0.24 -17.14 -0.23
N ASN A 111 -1.24 -17.29 0.64
CA ASN A 111 -1.98 -18.55 0.73
C ASN A 111 -2.78 -18.86 -0.55
N TYR A 112 -2.92 -17.89 -1.45
CA TYR A 112 -3.71 -17.96 -2.68
C TYR A 112 -2.83 -17.81 -3.94
N GLY A 113 -1.52 -18.03 -3.82
CA GLY A 113 -0.57 -18.01 -4.95
C GLY A 113 -0.09 -16.62 -5.37
N MET A 114 -0.29 -15.60 -4.52
CA MET A 114 0.29 -14.27 -4.69
C MET A 114 1.57 -14.18 -3.85
N ASP A 115 2.71 -14.50 -4.46
CA ASP A 115 3.98 -14.72 -3.74
C ASP A 115 4.95 -13.53 -3.86
N VAL A 116 4.77 -12.67 -4.87
CA VAL A 116 5.53 -11.42 -5.03
C VAL A 116 4.61 -10.21 -5.10
N TYR A 117 5.14 -9.01 -4.80
CA TYR A 117 4.34 -7.77 -4.80
C TYR A 117 3.65 -7.50 -6.15
N GLY A 118 4.26 -7.92 -7.26
CA GLY A 118 3.65 -7.80 -8.59
C GLY A 118 2.38 -8.62 -8.79
N ASP A 119 2.13 -9.65 -7.99
CA ASP A 119 0.93 -10.49 -8.09
C ASP A 119 -0.32 -9.81 -7.48
N LEU A 120 -0.14 -8.69 -6.78
CA LEU A 120 -1.23 -7.88 -6.21
C LEU A 120 -1.91 -6.96 -7.24
N PHE A 121 -1.52 -7.07 -8.51
CA PHE A 121 -1.93 -6.16 -9.57
C PHE A 121 -2.37 -6.97 -10.79
N THR A 122 -3.46 -6.55 -11.42
CA THR A 122 -3.86 -7.11 -12.72
C THR A 122 -2.87 -6.69 -13.82
N PRO A 123 -2.81 -7.39 -14.97
CA PRO A 123 -1.97 -6.98 -16.09
C PRO A 123 -2.17 -5.51 -16.53
N ARG A 124 -3.41 -5.01 -16.55
CA ARG A 124 -3.71 -3.61 -16.85
C ARG A 124 -3.19 -2.64 -15.79
N GLN A 125 -3.38 -2.99 -14.51
CA GLN A 125 -2.87 -2.19 -13.39
C GLN A 125 -1.34 -2.10 -13.41
N LEU A 126 -0.67 -3.21 -13.73
CA LEU A 126 0.78 -3.24 -13.93
C LEU A 126 1.20 -2.32 -15.09
N VAL A 127 0.58 -2.42 -16.26
CA VAL A 127 0.86 -1.54 -17.41
C VAL A 127 0.69 -0.07 -17.03
N ALA A 128 -0.39 0.28 -16.33
CA ALA A 128 -0.62 1.65 -15.86
C ALA A 128 0.48 2.10 -14.88
N LEU A 129 0.77 1.34 -13.83
CA LEU A 129 1.76 1.71 -12.83
C LEU A 129 3.18 1.80 -13.40
N THR A 130 3.57 0.89 -14.30
CA THR A 130 4.89 0.95 -14.96
C THR A 130 4.98 2.16 -15.87
N THR A 131 3.95 2.43 -16.67
CA THR A 131 3.91 3.60 -17.56
C THR A 131 4.02 4.90 -16.78
N PHE A 132 3.23 5.04 -15.70
CA PHE A 132 3.28 6.25 -14.87
C PHE A 132 4.61 6.39 -14.13
N SER A 133 5.22 5.28 -13.67
CA SER A 133 6.58 5.31 -13.09
C SER A 133 7.60 5.86 -14.08
N ASP A 134 7.54 5.44 -15.34
CA ASP A 134 8.50 5.85 -16.37
C ASP A 134 8.28 7.32 -16.77
N LEU A 135 7.02 7.74 -16.85
CA LEU A 135 6.63 9.14 -17.09
C LEU A 135 7.11 10.10 -16.00
N VAL A 136 7.37 9.66 -14.77
CA VAL A 136 7.99 10.50 -13.74
C VAL A 136 9.38 10.99 -14.19
N GLN A 137 10.18 10.11 -14.80
CA GLN A 137 11.52 10.48 -15.30
C GLN A 137 11.47 11.34 -16.57
N GLU A 138 10.46 11.13 -17.42
CA GLU A 138 10.21 12.01 -18.56
C GLU A 138 9.81 13.42 -18.09
N ALA A 139 8.87 13.50 -17.13
CA ALA A 139 8.44 14.76 -16.54
C ALA A 139 9.61 15.50 -15.86
N ARG A 140 10.47 14.78 -15.13
CA ARG A 140 11.72 15.30 -14.57
C ARG A 140 12.58 15.98 -15.63
N THR A 141 12.84 15.29 -16.75
CA THR A 141 13.67 15.83 -17.84
C THR A 141 13.08 17.13 -18.39
N LYS A 142 11.76 17.13 -18.67
CA LYS A 142 11.05 18.32 -19.15
C LYS A 142 11.13 19.49 -18.17
N VAL A 143 10.94 19.24 -16.89
CA VAL A 143 11.03 20.27 -15.83
C VAL A 143 12.42 20.90 -15.78
N ILE A 144 13.49 20.10 -15.89
CA ILE A 144 14.87 20.62 -15.91
C ILE A 144 15.10 21.52 -17.13
N GLU A 145 14.65 21.08 -18.30
CA GLU A 145 14.74 21.86 -19.54
C GLU A 145 13.96 23.18 -19.45
N ASP A 146 12.74 23.14 -18.90
CA ASP A 146 11.89 24.32 -18.69
C ASP A 146 12.51 25.32 -17.71
N ALA A 147 13.07 24.83 -16.60
CA ALA A 147 13.75 25.67 -15.63
C ALA A 147 14.97 26.37 -16.25
N ARG A 148 15.81 25.63 -16.99
CA ARG A 148 16.97 26.19 -17.72
C ARG A 148 16.53 27.23 -18.75
N ARG A 149 15.48 26.96 -19.55
CA ARG A 149 14.91 27.92 -20.52
C ARG A 149 14.36 29.17 -19.85
N SER A 150 13.88 29.05 -18.62
CA SER A 150 13.39 30.16 -17.81
C SER A 150 14.51 30.95 -17.12
N GLY A 151 15.78 30.63 -17.39
CA GLY A 151 16.95 31.35 -16.88
C GLY A 151 17.43 30.89 -15.51
N TRP A 152 17.02 29.71 -15.04
CA TRP A 152 17.56 29.14 -13.81
C TRP A 152 18.99 28.66 -14.01
N ASP A 153 19.86 28.95 -13.03
CA ASP A 153 21.18 28.35 -12.94
C ASP A 153 21.08 26.84 -12.77
N ASP A 154 22.10 26.13 -13.24
CA ASP A 154 22.19 24.69 -13.09
C ASP A 154 23.63 24.26 -12.80
N ASP A 155 23.83 23.74 -11.59
CA ASP A 155 25.11 23.19 -11.14
C ASP A 155 25.32 21.74 -11.62
N GLY A 156 24.33 21.16 -12.32
CA GLY A 156 24.34 19.78 -12.80
C GLY A 156 24.25 18.74 -11.68
N ARG A 157 24.03 19.16 -10.43
CA ARG A 157 23.98 18.27 -9.27
C ARG A 157 22.53 17.91 -8.95
N GLY A 158 22.30 16.63 -8.73
CA GLY A 158 21.01 16.15 -8.24
C GLY A 158 20.74 16.59 -6.79
N PHE A 159 19.49 16.51 -6.39
CA PHE A 159 19.02 16.90 -5.05
C PHE A 159 19.71 16.10 -3.93
N ASP A 160 19.86 14.78 -4.10
CA ASP A 160 20.57 13.90 -3.15
C ASP A 160 22.06 14.29 -2.99
N ALA A 161 22.64 14.87 -4.03
CA ALA A 161 24.00 15.39 -4.02
C ALA A 161 24.09 16.84 -3.50
N GLY A 162 23.01 17.41 -2.96
CA GLY A 162 22.97 18.80 -2.46
C GLY A 162 22.99 19.87 -3.55
N GLY A 163 22.54 19.53 -4.76
CA GLY A 163 22.35 20.53 -5.82
C GLY A 163 21.22 21.51 -5.49
N THR A 164 21.27 22.69 -6.10
CA THR A 164 20.26 23.76 -5.87
C THR A 164 19.70 24.36 -7.15
N GLY A 165 20.25 24.01 -8.32
CA GLY A 165 19.83 24.52 -9.61
C GLY A 165 18.67 23.75 -10.26
N ALA A 166 18.50 23.94 -11.56
CA ALA A 166 17.45 23.32 -12.36
C ALA A 166 17.38 21.79 -12.19
N THR A 167 18.52 21.10 -12.10
CA THR A 167 18.57 19.64 -11.90
C THR A 167 17.93 19.21 -10.58
N ALA A 168 18.26 19.88 -9.47
CA ALA A 168 17.70 19.60 -8.15
C ALA A 168 16.21 19.95 -8.06
N TYR A 169 15.76 20.99 -8.78
CA TYR A 169 14.34 21.31 -8.89
C TYR A 169 13.56 20.20 -9.62
N GLY A 170 14.08 19.70 -10.74
CA GLY A 170 13.50 18.56 -11.45
C GLY A 170 13.41 17.31 -10.59
N ASP A 171 14.46 17.02 -9.80
CA ASP A 171 14.46 15.92 -8.83
C ASP A 171 13.33 16.07 -7.79
N ALA A 172 13.17 17.26 -7.22
CA ALA A 172 12.11 17.53 -6.24
C ALA A 172 10.71 17.32 -6.83
N VAL A 173 10.47 17.80 -8.06
CA VAL A 173 9.18 17.56 -8.75
C VAL A 173 8.95 16.07 -8.98
N ALA A 174 9.98 15.32 -9.40
CA ALA A 174 9.88 13.88 -9.60
C ALA A 174 9.51 13.13 -8.31
N VAL A 175 10.04 13.55 -7.16
CA VAL A 175 9.65 12.99 -5.84
C VAL A 175 8.16 13.17 -5.57
N TYR A 176 7.62 14.38 -5.76
CA TYR A 176 6.20 14.62 -5.51
C TYR A 176 5.28 13.89 -6.50
N LEU A 177 5.70 13.75 -7.76
CA LEU A 177 5.00 12.91 -8.74
C LEU A 177 5.03 11.42 -8.35
N ALA A 178 6.15 10.93 -7.82
CA ALA A 178 6.25 9.57 -7.30
C ALA A 178 5.35 9.36 -6.07
N PHE A 179 5.15 10.36 -5.20
CA PHE A 179 4.16 10.26 -4.13
C PHE A 179 2.71 10.21 -4.65
N ALA A 180 2.40 10.91 -5.74
CA ALA A 180 1.11 10.76 -6.42
C ALA A 180 0.94 9.34 -7.00
N LEU A 181 2.03 8.73 -7.47
CA LEU A 181 2.05 7.33 -7.89
C LEU A 181 1.84 6.37 -6.71
N ASP A 182 2.42 6.60 -5.53
CA ASP A 182 2.14 5.79 -4.33
C ASP A 182 0.66 5.80 -3.95
N ARG A 183 0.03 6.99 -4.00
CA ARG A 183 -1.43 7.12 -3.81
C ARG A 183 -2.21 6.31 -4.84
N SER A 184 -1.71 6.26 -6.08
CA SER A 184 -2.30 5.49 -7.16
C SER A 184 -2.10 3.99 -6.95
N ALA A 185 -0.93 3.52 -6.53
CA ALA A 185 -0.68 2.11 -6.21
C ALA A 185 -1.62 1.60 -5.11
N ASP A 186 -1.89 2.40 -4.08
CA ASP A 186 -2.88 2.07 -3.04
C ASP A 186 -4.32 1.95 -3.58
N ALA A 187 -4.63 2.62 -4.70
CA ALA A 187 -5.92 2.56 -5.37
C ALA A 187 -6.00 1.55 -6.54
N TRP A 188 -4.87 1.21 -7.16
CA TRP A 188 -4.79 0.45 -8.42
C TRP A 188 -4.26 -0.96 -8.21
N SER A 189 -4.63 -1.61 -7.11
CA SER A 189 -4.30 -3.02 -6.87
C SER A 189 -5.54 -3.91 -7.02
N SER A 190 -5.36 -5.21 -7.16
CA SER A 190 -6.45 -6.20 -7.08
C SER A 190 -6.95 -6.41 -5.65
N ILE A 191 -6.47 -5.63 -4.69
CA ILE A 191 -6.89 -5.62 -3.29
C ILE A 191 -7.76 -4.39 -2.97
N ALA A 192 -7.72 -3.36 -3.81
CA ALA A 192 -8.60 -2.20 -3.69
C ALA A 192 -10.05 -2.62 -3.98
N SER A 193 -10.96 -2.45 -3.02
CA SER A 193 -12.32 -2.99 -3.06
C SER A 193 -13.36 -1.89 -3.28
N TRP A 194 -14.61 -2.26 -3.58
CA TRP A 194 -15.71 -1.31 -3.61
C TRP A 194 -16.33 -1.13 -2.20
N THR A 195 -16.71 0.08 -1.83
CA THR A 195 -17.56 0.35 -0.65
C THR A 195 -18.96 0.80 -1.10
N PRO A 196 -19.99 -0.06 -0.97
CA PRO A 196 -21.35 0.31 -1.32
C PRO A 196 -21.93 1.47 -0.50
N GLN A 197 -21.40 1.73 0.71
CA GLN A 197 -21.89 2.79 1.60
C GLN A 197 -21.60 4.19 1.05
N ARG A 198 -20.43 4.37 0.44
CA ARG A 198 -20.01 5.64 -0.18
C ARG A 198 -20.06 5.59 -1.71
N ASP A 199 -20.42 4.42 -2.24
CA ASP A 199 -20.49 4.12 -3.65
C ASP A 199 -19.19 4.51 -4.38
N THR A 200 -18.06 4.08 -3.82
CA THR A 200 -16.73 4.49 -4.28
C THR A 200 -15.69 3.43 -3.97
N LEU A 201 -14.46 3.67 -4.42
CA LEU A 201 -13.30 2.85 -4.13
C LEU A 201 -12.98 2.87 -2.63
N ARG A 202 -12.54 1.73 -2.12
CA ARG A 202 -11.84 1.58 -0.85
C ARG A 202 -10.45 1.03 -1.14
N ASN A 203 -9.44 1.81 -0.79
CA ASN A 203 -8.04 1.52 -1.06
C ASN A 203 -7.54 0.19 -0.47
N THR A 204 -6.38 -0.25 -0.95
CA THR A 204 -5.63 -1.44 -0.50
C THR A 204 -5.42 -1.40 1.01
N PHE A 205 -4.91 -0.28 1.52
CA PHE A 205 -4.64 -0.07 2.95
C PHE A 205 -5.84 0.49 3.70
N ALA A 206 -7.03 -0.09 3.52
CA ALA A 206 -8.17 0.14 4.43
C ALA A 206 -7.91 -0.37 5.86
N ARG A 207 -6.85 -1.16 6.04
CA ARG A 207 -6.34 -1.70 7.32
C ARG A 207 -4.81 -1.74 7.23
N GLN A 208 -4.14 -1.89 8.37
CA GLN A 208 -2.68 -2.10 8.46
C GLN A 208 -2.30 -3.55 8.09
N ALA A 209 -2.78 -4.02 6.94
CA ALA A 209 -2.65 -5.39 6.43
C ALA A 209 -3.08 -5.45 4.95
N ILE A 210 -2.62 -6.45 4.22
CA ILE A 210 -3.03 -6.75 2.83
C ILE A 210 -3.76 -8.10 2.84
N PRO A 211 -5.06 -8.13 3.20
CA PRO A 211 -5.83 -9.35 3.17
C PRO A 211 -6.29 -9.69 1.74
N MET A 212 -6.53 -10.98 1.47
CA MET A 212 -7.21 -11.40 0.25
C MET A 212 -8.58 -10.73 0.11
N VAL A 213 -8.83 -10.19 -1.08
CA VAL A 213 -10.09 -9.56 -1.49
C VAL A 213 -10.64 -10.34 -2.69
N TRP A 214 -11.91 -10.74 -2.60
CA TRP A 214 -12.55 -11.56 -3.64
C TRP A 214 -13.20 -10.72 -4.74
N ASP A 215 -13.69 -9.54 -4.37
CA ASP A 215 -14.29 -8.56 -5.27
C ASP A 215 -13.50 -7.25 -5.15
N PHE A 216 -12.75 -6.91 -6.19
CA PHE A 216 -11.95 -5.68 -6.26
C PHE A 216 -12.52 -4.73 -7.32
N ALA A 217 -12.20 -3.45 -7.18
CA ALA A 217 -12.57 -2.41 -8.12
C ALA A 217 -11.33 -1.94 -8.87
N GLU A 218 -11.41 -1.89 -10.19
CA GLU A 218 -10.35 -1.35 -11.03
C GLU A 218 -10.68 0.08 -11.43
N VAL A 219 -9.80 1.01 -11.09
CA VAL A 219 -9.97 2.44 -11.32
C VAL A 219 -9.51 2.81 -12.73
N ASN A 220 -10.20 3.74 -13.37
CA ASN A 220 -9.70 4.40 -14.58
C ASN A 220 -8.72 5.52 -14.16
N PRO A 221 -7.42 5.44 -14.52
CA PRO A 221 -6.43 6.48 -14.17
C PRO A 221 -6.77 7.88 -14.66
N PHE A 222 -7.57 7.98 -15.73
CA PHE A 222 -7.91 9.21 -16.44
C PHE A 222 -9.33 9.72 -16.15
N SER A 223 -10.08 9.06 -15.27
CA SER A 223 -11.40 9.57 -14.87
C SER A 223 -11.27 10.71 -13.85
N GLU A 224 -12.39 11.32 -13.49
CA GLU A 224 -12.49 12.26 -12.37
C GLU A 224 -12.96 11.57 -11.07
N SER A 225 -13.09 10.24 -11.07
CA SER A 225 -13.59 9.46 -9.93
C SER A 225 -12.50 9.18 -8.89
N THR A 226 -12.88 8.90 -7.63
CA THR A 226 -11.94 8.53 -6.56
C THR A 226 -10.88 7.51 -7.01
N GLY A 227 -9.61 7.80 -6.73
CA GLY A 227 -8.48 6.92 -7.04
C GLY A 227 -7.78 7.21 -8.37
N HIS A 228 -8.26 8.17 -9.18
CA HIS A 228 -7.54 8.61 -10.38
C HIS A 228 -6.24 9.37 -10.05
N PHE A 229 -5.31 9.45 -11.00
CA PHE A 229 -3.96 9.97 -10.75
C PHE A 229 -3.96 11.45 -10.35
N ILE A 230 -4.71 12.29 -11.08
CA ILE A 230 -4.77 13.74 -10.83
C ILE A 230 -5.31 14.03 -9.42
N GLY A 231 -6.29 13.27 -8.94
CA GLY A 231 -6.79 13.40 -7.57
C GLY A 231 -5.72 13.09 -6.51
N GLY A 232 -4.87 12.09 -6.76
CA GLY A 232 -3.70 11.80 -5.92
C GLY A 232 -2.69 12.96 -5.93
N LEU A 233 -2.43 13.55 -7.09
CA LEU A 233 -1.55 14.70 -7.24
C LEU A 233 -2.08 15.95 -6.51
N GLU A 234 -3.38 16.25 -6.62
CA GLU A 234 -4.00 17.37 -5.91
C GLU A 234 -3.89 17.22 -4.38
N TRP A 235 -3.89 15.99 -3.85
CA TRP A 235 -3.64 15.76 -2.43
C TRP A 235 -2.18 16.04 -2.05
N VAL A 236 -1.22 15.63 -2.87
CA VAL A 236 0.20 15.94 -2.65
C VAL A 236 0.43 17.45 -2.70
N LYS A 237 -0.13 18.14 -3.71
CA LYS A 237 -0.09 19.60 -3.86
C LYS A 237 -0.61 20.32 -2.63
N LYS A 238 -1.79 19.94 -2.11
CA LYS A 238 -2.36 20.56 -0.90
C LYS A 238 -1.44 20.47 0.31
N VAL A 239 -0.73 19.35 0.45
CA VAL A 239 0.27 19.19 1.52
C VAL A 239 1.42 20.15 1.29
N VAL A 240 2.00 20.17 0.09
CA VAL A 240 3.12 21.07 -0.27
C VAL A 240 2.75 22.55 -0.03
N GLU A 241 1.57 22.99 -0.46
CA GLU A 241 1.06 24.36 -0.23
C GLU A 241 0.88 24.70 1.26
N SER A 242 0.69 23.68 2.11
CA SER A 242 0.50 23.85 3.55
C SER A 242 1.80 23.76 4.35
N LEU A 243 2.91 23.32 3.74
CA LEU A 243 4.19 23.19 4.43
C LEU A 243 4.87 24.57 4.55
N PRO A 244 5.33 24.97 5.75
CA PRO A 244 6.05 26.22 5.92
C PRO A 244 7.46 26.08 5.31
N ALA A 245 7.60 26.41 4.02
CA ALA A 245 8.86 26.40 3.29
C ALA A 245 9.70 27.68 3.52
N THR A 246 9.64 28.23 4.73
CA THR A 246 10.25 29.53 5.09
C THR A 246 11.48 29.41 5.97
N ALA A 247 11.64 28.29 6.69
CA ALA A 247 12.79 28.01 7.52
C ALA A 247 13.55 26.79 6.98
N GLY A 248 14.88 26.84 7.05
CA GLY A 248 15.71 25.67 6.79
C GLY A 248 15.50 24.62 7.88
N GLY A 249 15.49 23.35 7.49
CA GLY A 249 15.43 22.21 8.39
C GLY A 249 16.20 21.04 7.83
N GLU A 250 16.69 20.17 8.70
CA GLU A 250 17.39 18.95 8.33
C GLU A 250 16.65 17.74 8.91
N ALA A 251 16.59 16.67 8.14
CA ALA A 251 16.09 15.38 8.57
C ALA A 251 17.19 14.34 8.38
N HIS A 252 17.41 13.52 9.41
CA HIS A 252 18.44 12.48 9.42
C HIS A 252 17.82 11.17 9.90
N GLN A 253 18.12 10.07 9.23
CA GLN A 253 17.81 8.74 9.74
C GLN A 253 18.89 8.34 10.75
N ALA A 254 18.49 7.98 11.96
CA ALA A 254 19.40 7.51 13.00
C ALA A 254 18.76 6.41 13.86
N ASP A 255 19.56 5.42 14.25
CA ASP A 255 19.12 4.37 15.17
C ASP A 255 18.90 4.94 16.56
N ALA A 256 17.68 4.84 17.07
CA ALA A 256 17.29 5.36 18.38
C ALA A 256 18.15 4.81 19.54
N SER A 257 18.72 3.60 19.38
CA SER A 257 19.56 2.95 20.38
C SER A 257 20.98 3.50 20.48
N THR A 258 21.45 4.24 19.46
CA THR A 258 22.84 4.72 19.39
C THR A 258 22.98 6.20 19.01
N GLN A 259 21.90 6.85 18.57
CA GLN A 259 21.93 8.26 18.15
C GLN A 259 22.34 9.22 19.26
N THR A 260 22.98 10.33 18.88
CA THR A 260 23.36 11.45 19.76
C THR A 260 22.62 12.74 19.45
N ILE A 261 21.69 12.72 18.49
CA ILE A 261 20.85 13.85 18.09
C ILE A 261 20.03 14.38 19.27
N SER A 262 19.61 13.53 20.20
CA SER A 262 18.84 13.92 21.40
C SER A 262 19.68 14.61 22.48
N ARG A 263 21.00 14.72 22.31
CA ARG A 263 21.90 15.27 23.33
C ARG A 263 21.48 16.67 23.78
N SER A 264 21.21 16.81 25.07
CA SER A 264 20.77 18.05 25.71
C SER A 264 19.52 18.68 25.09
N LYS A 265 18.62 17.86 24.52
CA LYS A 265 17.32 18.30 23.98
C LYS A 265 16.15 17.86 24.85
N VAL A 266 15.03 18.55 24.69
CA VAL A 266 13.73 18.08 25.16
C VAL A 266 13.25 16.98 24.20
N VAL A 267 12.91 15.82 24.74
CA VAL A 267 12.49 14.65 23.95
C VAL A 267 11.01 14.37 24.20
N SER A 268 10.26 14.29 23.10
CA SER A 268 8.87 13.85 23.06
C SER A 268 8.73 12.86 21.91
N THR A 269 8.42 11.60 22.21
CA THR A 269 8.53 10.49 21.23
C THR A 269 7.41 9.46 21.37
N ASP A 270 7.15 8.75 20.27
CA ASP A 270 6.14 7.70 20.13
C ASP A 270 6.80 6.43 19.54
N PRO A 271 7.39 5.56 20.38
CA PRO A 271 8.12 4.37 19.94
C PRO A 271 7.20 3.30 19.33
N PRO A 272 7.76 2.32 18.59
CA PRO A 272 6.98 1.27 17.95
C PRO A 272 6.18 0.42 18.94
N TYR A 273 4.95 0.04 18.58
CA TYR A 273 4.03 -0.72 19.44
C TYR A 273 4.16 -2.25 19.24
N TYR A 274 5.12 -2.88 19.91
CA TYR A 274 5.28 -4.34 20.03
C TYR A 274 5.10 -5.11 18.71
N ASP A 275 3.96 -5.78 18.51
CA ASP A 275 3.62 -6.59 17.33
C ASP A 275 2.48 -5.98 16.47
N ASN A 276 2.13 -4.71 16.71
CA ASN A 276 0.92 -4.09 16.18
C ASN A 276 0.99 -3.86 14.66
N ILE A 277 2.13 -3.43 14.12
CA ILE A 277 2.31 -3.13 12.70
C ILE A 277 3.72 -3.53 12.28
N GLY A 278 3.83 -4.36 11.25
CA GLY A 278 5.11 -4.63 10.57
C GLY A 278 5.28 -3.64 9.42
N TYR A 279 5.72 -2.42 9.73
CA TYR A 279 5.88 -1.35 8.74
C TYR A 279 6.84 -1.76 7.64
N ALA A 280 7.97 -2.38 7.99
CA ALA A 280 8.96 -2.71 6.98
C ALA A 280 8.41 -3.72 5.95
N ASP A 281 7.54 -4.64 6.34
CA ASP A 281 6.85 -5.53 5.38
C ASP A 281 5.91 -4.72 4.50
N LEU A 282 5.00 -3.93 5.10
CA LEU A 282 3.98 -3.19 4.35
C LEU A 282 4.59 -2.10 3.44
N SER A 283 5.72 -1.50 3.84
CA SER A 283 6.44 -0.48 3.08
C SER A 283 6.99 -1.01 1.76
N ASP A 284 7.28 -2.31 1.64
CA ASP A 284 7.74 -2.88 0.37
C ASP A 284 6.70 -2.72 -0.75
N PHE A 285 5.40 -2.64 -0.41
CA PHE A 285 4.33 -2.37 -1.37
C PHE A 285 4.56 -1.06 -2.14
N PHE A 286 5.01 0.00 -1.46
CA PHE A 286 5.32 1.29 -2.06
C PHE A 286 6.77 1.33 -2.57
N TYR A 287 7.70 0.73 -1.83
CA TYR A 287 9.13 0.75 -2.13
C TYR A 287 9.43 0.26 -3.54
N VAL A 288 8.74 -0.77 -4.04
CA VAL A 288 8.99 -1.30 -5.40
C VAL A 288 8.70 -0.27 -6.49
N TRP A 289 7.68 0.58 -6.31
CA TRP A 289 7.28 1.63 -7.25
C TRP A 289 8.14 2.88 -7.10
N LEU A 290 8.39 3.30 -5.86
CA LEU A 290 9.32 4.38 -5.55
C LEU A 290 10.72 4.08 -6.08
N ARG A 291 11.21 2.85 -5.90
CA ARG A 291 12.52 2.42 -6.41
C ARG A 291 12.58 2.51 -7.93
N ARG A 292 11.54 2.09 -8.65
CA ARG A 292 11.50 2.23 -10.11
C ARG A 292 11.59 3.70 -10.53
N SER A 293 10.84 4.56 -9.85
CA SER A 293 10.69 5.96 -10.22
C SER A 293 11.83 6.86 -9.74
N LEU A 294 12.49 6.54 -8.61
CA LEU A 294 13.38 7.47 -7.90
C LEU A 294 14.79 6.94 -7.68
N LYS A 295 15.12 5.69 -8.03
CA LYS A 295 16.49 5.18 -7.91
C LYS A 295 17.55 6.02 -8.66
N PRO A 296 17.27 6.61 -9.84
CA PRO A 296 18.23 7.52 -10.48
C PRO A 296 18.52 8.79 -9.68
N ILE A 297 17.61 9.20 -8.78
CA ILE A 297 17.72 10.42 -7.96
C ILE A 297 18.33 10.09 -6.58
N TYR A 298 17.86 9.04 -5.94
CA TYR A 298 18.32 8.58 -4.61
C TYR A 298 18.89 7.16 -4.67
N PRO A 299 20.06 6.95 -5.30
CA PRO A 299 20.63 5.62 -5.49
C PRO A 299 20.94 4.93 -4.16
N GLY A 300 21.28 5.69 -3.11
CA GLY A 300 21.53 5.16 -1.76
C GLY A 300 20.26 4.62 -1.08
N LEU A 301 19.17 5.38 -1.10
CA LEU A 301 17.88 4.96 -0.50
C LEU A 301 17.28 3.74 -1.23
N PHE A 302 17.52 3.64 -2.54
CA PHE A 302 16.96 2.61 -3.41
C PHE A 302 17.99 1.56 -3.88
N ALA A 303 19.07 1.37 -3.10
CA ALA A 303 20.13 0.42 -3.42
C ALA A 303 19.66 -1.04 -3.34
N THR A 304 18.87 -1.37 -2.33
CA THR A 304 18.35 -2.73 -2.06
C THR A 304 17.09 -3.05 -2.87
N LEU A 305 16.65 -4.31 -2.85
CA LEU A 305 15.39 -4.74 -3.51
C LEU A 305 14.15 -4.59 -2.61
N ALA A 306 14.36 -4.42 -1.31
CA ALA A 306 13.34 -4.28 -0.27
C ALA A 306 13.88 -3.37 0.85
N VAL A 307 12.99 -2.80 1.66
CA VAL A 307 13.41 -1.98 2.81
C VAL A 307 14.06 -2.85 3.90
N PRO A 308 14.99 -2.32 4.72
CA PRO A 308 15.62 -3.06 5.81
C PRO A 308 14.59 -3.66 6.78
N LYS A 309 14.75 -4.95 7.11
CA LYS A 309 13.83 -5.68 8.02
C LYS A 309 14.45 -5.97 9.39
N ALA A 310 15.76 -6.13 9.45
CA ALA A 310 16.48 -6.56 10.65
C ALA A 310 16.50 -5.49 11.74
N GLU A 311 16.56 -4.21 11.34
CA GLU A 311 16.62 -3.06 12.23
C GLU A 311 15.23 -2.62 12.74
N GLU A 312 14.14 -3.12 12.15
CA GLU A 312 12.79 -2.79 12.61
C GLU A 312 12.50 -3.44 13.97
N LEU A 313 12.31 -2.61 14.99
CA LEU A 313 11.97 -3.06 16.34
C LEU A 313 10.50 -3.49 16.43
N VAL A 314 10.25 -4.76 16.07
CA VAL A 314 8.91 -5.38 16.09
C VAL A 314 8.95 -6.81 16.65
N ALA A 315 7.99 -7.14 17.52
CA ALA A 315 7.86 -8.45 18.17
C ALA A 315 7.11 -9.46 17.28
N THR A 316 7.59 -9.70 16.06
CA THR A 316 6.94 -10.60 15.10
C THR A 316 7.55 -12.01 15.11
N PRO A 317 6.83 -13.09 15.51
CA PRO A 317 7.42 -14.43 15.68
C PRO A 317 8.08 -15.01 14.43
N TYR A 318 7.53 -14.74 13.23
CA TYR A 318 8.09 -15.30 11.99
C TYR A 318 9.50 -14.75 11.68
N ARG A 319 9.85 -13.56 12.18
CA ARG A 319 11.18 -12.95 12.00
C ARG A 319 12.21 -13.50 12.97
N HIS A 320 11.77 -13.91 14.16
CA HIS A 320 12.65 -14.28 15.28
C HIS A 320 12.61 -15.77 15.62
N GLY A 321 11.81 -16.55 14.89
CA GLY A 321 11.69 -18.01 14.99
C GLY A 321 10.74 -18.51 16.07
N SER A 322 10.47 -17.73 17.12
CA SER A 322 9.45 -18.04 18.13
C SER A 322 8.86 -16.75 18.73
N LYS A 323 7.76 -16.89 19.48
CA LYS A 323 7.13 -15.75 20.18
C LYS A 323 8.06 -15.20 21.25
N GLU A 324 8.71 -16.08 22.00
CA GLU A 324 9.61 -15.75 23.11
C GLU A 324 10.84 -14.99 22.60
N LYS A 325 11.43 -15.43 21.48
CA LYS A 325 12.57 -14.73 20.86
C LYS A 325 12.17 -13.36 20.32
N ALA A 326 10.96 -13.23 19.76
CA ALA A 326 10.45 -11.95 19.26
C ALA A 326 10.20 -10.96 20.40
N GLU A 327 9.64 -11.44 21.51
CA GLU A 327 9.44 -10.67 22.74
C GLU A 327 10.77 -10.18 23.31
N GLN A 328 11.76 -11.08 23.44
CA GLN A 328 13.09 -10.74 23.93
C GLN A 328 13.78 -9.69 23.05
N PHE A 329 13.76 -9.87 21.73
CA PHE A 329 14.33 -8.90 20.79
C PHE A 329 13.71 -7.51 20.96
N PHE A 330 12.38 -7.44 21.07
CA PHE A 330 11.68 -6.18 21.24
C PHE A 330 12.03 -5.51 22.57
N LEU A 331 11.94 -6.25 23.69
CA LEU A 331 12.22 -5.73 25.03
C LEU A 331 13.67 -5.23 25.16
N GLU A 332 14.64 -5.98 24.63
CA GLU A 332 16.05 -5.58 24.66
C GLU A 332 16.30 -4.34 23.80
N GLY A 333 15.73 -4.27 22.59
CA GLY A 333 15.87 -3.10 21.72
C GLY A 333 15.19 -1.87 22.31
N MET A 334 13.99 -2.01 22.88
CA MET A 334 13.30 -0.92 23.56
C MET A 334 14.10 -0.41 24.75
N LYS A 335 14.60 -1.33 25.58
CA LYS A 335 15.44 -0.98 26.74
C LYS A 335 16.66 -0.16 26.32
N LYS A 336 17.36 -0.56 25.25
CA LYS A 336 18.50 0.19 24.70
C LYS A 336 18.10 1.57 24.21
N ALA A 337 17.00 1.68 23.46
CA ALA A 337 16.50 2.96 22.97
C ALA A 337 16.13 3.92 24.11
N LEU A 338 15.38 3.46 25.13
CA LEU A 338 15.02 4.31 26.28
C LEU A 338 16.22 4.70 27.10
N HIS A 339 17.14 3.76 27.31
CA HIS A 339 18.37 4.05 28.04
C HIS A 339 19.17 5.15 27.34
N ASN A 340 19.38 5.02 26.03
CA ASN A 340 20.06 6.05 25.24
C ASN A 340 19.31 7.39 25.30
N LEU A 341 17.99 7.41 25.17
CA LEU A 341 17.21 8.65 25.31
C LEU A 341 17.36 9.28 26.70
N ALA A 342 17.35 8.48 27.76
CA ALA A 342 17.51 8.96 29.14
C ALA A 342 18.90 9.57 29.39
N GLU A 343 19.95 9.00 28.79
CA GLU A 343 21.32 9.55 28.87
C GLU A 343 21.50 10.82 28.05
N GLN A 344 20.89 10.88 26.86
CA GLN A 344 21.08 11.99 25.94
C GLN A 344 20.17 13.20 26.27
N ALA A 345 18.96 12.99 26.78
CA ALA A 345 18.00 14.08 26.99
C ALA A 345 18.52 15.14 27.98
N HIS A 346 17.98 16.36 27.87
CA HIS A 346 18.35 17.46 28.76
C HIS A 346 17.92 17.16 30.22
N PRO A 347 18.83 17.22 31.21
CA PRO A 347 18.54 16.76 32.57
C PRO A 347 17.48 17.60 33.32
N ALA A 348 17.28 18.85 32.90
CA ALA A 348 16.28 19.74 33.51
C ALA A 348 14.83 19.51 33.03
N PHE A 349 14.61 18.70 31.99
CA PHE A 349 13.29 18.50 31.42
C PHE A 349 12.92 17.01 31.37
N PRO A 350 11.64 16.65 31.58
CA PRO A 350 11.22 15.27 31.47
C PRO A 350 11.26 14.78 30.02
N VAL A 351 11.54 13.49 29.85
CA VAL A 351 11.31 12.77 28.58
C VAL A 351 9.85 12.34 28.55
N THR A 352 9.14 12.65 27.46
CA THR A 352 7.75 12.22 27.27
C THR A 352 7.70 11.10 26.24
N ILE A 353 7.09 9.97 26.62
CA ILE A 353 6.94 8.78 25.79
C ILE A 353 5.46 8.45 25.70
N TYR A 354 4.93 8.41 24.49
CA TYR A 354 3.55 8.00 24.23
C TYR A 354 3.57 6.53 23.83
N TYR A 355 2.86 5.67 24.56
CA TYR A 355 2.78 4.25 24.23
C TYR A 355 1.32 3.78 24.31
N ALA A 356 0.76 3.44 23.15
CA ALA A 356 -0.62 2.96 23.07
C ALA A 356 -0.67 1.43 23.16
N PHE A 357 -1.25 0.91 24.24
CA PHE A 357 -1.49 -0.52 24.42
C PHE A 357 -2.97 -0.88 24.23
N LYS A 358 -3.22 -2.02 23.57
CA LYS A 358 -4.58 -2.56 23.41
C LYS A 358 -4.88 -3.51 24.56
N GLN A 359 -5.79 -3.09 25.45
CA GLN A 359 -6.14 -3.66 26.76
C GLN A 359 -6.66 -5.13 26.79
N SER A 360 -6.50 -5.91 25.71
CA SER A 360 -7.02 -7.28 25.58
C SER A 360 -6.23 -8.36 26.33
N GLU A 361 -5.17 -8.02 27.07
CA GLU A 361 -4.33 -8.98 27.82
C GLU A 361 -4.31 -8.74 29.33
N THR A 362 -5.35 -8.11 29.90
CA THR A 362 -5.47 -7.97 31.35
C THR A 362 -5.99 -9.29 31.94
N LYS A 363 -5.13 -10.11 32.54
CA LYS A 363 -5.57 -11.16 33.48
C LYS A 363 -5.67 -10.56 34.89
N GLU A 364 -6.70 -10.98 35.63
CA GLU A 364 -6.98 -10.54 36.99
C GLU A 364 -5.75 -10.68 37.90
N GLY A 365 -5.25 -9.56 38.42
CA GLY A 365 -4.24 -9.54 39.49
C GLY A 365 -3.07 -8.55 39.31
N GLY A 366 -2.86 -7.99 38.12
CA GLY A 366 -1.84 -6.97 37.91
C GLY A 366 -1.61 -6.63 36.44
N THR A 367 -1.30 -5.36 36.15
CA THR A 367 -0.84 -4.91 34.84
C THR A 367 0.64 -5.28 34.67
N THR A 368 0.92 -6.50 34.21
CA THR A 368 2.23 -6.80 33.61
C THR A 368 2.20 -6.34 32.16
N SER A 369 2.86 -5.21 31.88
CA SER A 369 3.16 -4.78 30.52
C SER A 369 4.43 -5.48 30.06
N THR A 370 4.38 -6.19 28.92
CA THR A 370 5.55 -6.67 28.19
C THR A 370 6.11 -5.59 27.24
N GLY A 371 5.66 -4.34 27.39
CA GLY A 371 6.13 -3.16 26.65
C GLY A 371 6.55 -2.05 27.60
#